data_AF-A0A2M9A9C5-F1
#
_entry.id   AF-A0A2M9A9C5-F1
#
_cell.length_a   1.000
_cell.length_b   1.000
_cell.length_c   1.000
_cell.angle_alpha   90.00
_cell.angle_beta   90.00
_cell.angle_gamma   90.00
#
_symmetry.space_group_name_H-M   'P 1'
#
loop_
_entity.id
_entity.type
_entity.pdbx_description
1 polymer ?
#
loop_
_entity_poly.entity_id
_entity_poly.type
_entity_poly.pdbx_seq_one_letter_code
_entity_poly.pdbx_strand_id
1 'polypeptide(L)'
;MGCLVNMFKIVLGIFLILIMLVVGYKLVFDPYRPESPNSCWSHKSAELDSKQNEPSIDNISYDVPMQTGQTHDYIMANTFQKQFVRMELDPELEKGLVFVIKAFKTVFGQDFSPTITSAHDSFNTHDKWSPHRWGRAVDIGLADLPLKEKRRIVKFLKATMPDYFTIRWENQGIQTEHLHLQYRQ
;
A
#
# COMPACT_ATOMS: atom_id res chain seq x y z
N MET A 1 31.55 -36.77 -38.09
CA MET A 1 31.19 -36.46 -36.68
C MET A 1 31.38 -34.98 -36.27
N GLY A 2 32.13 -34.15 -37.02
CA GLY A 2 32.38 -32.74 -36.65
C GLY A 2 31.16 -31.80 -36.68
N CYS A 3 30.24 -31.96 -37.64
CA CYS A 3 29.05 -31.08 -37.72
C CYS A 3 28.10 -31.22 -36.53
N LEU A 4 27.91 -32.44 -36.00
CA LEU A 4 27.01 -32.69 -34.87
C LEU A 4 27.54 -32.02 -33.60
N VAL A 5 28.86 -32.05 -33.39
CA VAL A 5 29.53 -31.44 -32.24
C VAL A 5 29.45 -29.91 -32.30
N ASN A 6 29.60 -29.31 -33.49
CA ASN A 6 29.43 -27.87 -33.66
C ASN A 6 27.98 -27.42 -33.45
N MET A 7 27.01 -28.21 -33.92
CA MET A 7 25.60 -27.91 -33.73
C MET A 7 25.21 -27.95 -32.24
N PHE A 8 25.74 -28.92 -31.49
CA PHE A 8 25.51 -29.03 -30.04
C PHE A 8 26.07 -27.83 -29.27
N LYS A 9 27.25 -27.32 -29.65
CA LYS A 9 27.85 -26.12 -29.06
C LYS A 9 27.00 -24.87 -29.29
N ILE A 10 26.42 -24.72 -30.48
CA ILE A 10 25.55 -23.58 -30.82
C ILE A 10 24.27 -23.62 -29.98
N VAL A 11 23.62 -24.79 -29.90
CA VAL A 11 22.38 -24.96 -29.10
C VAL A 11 22.63 -24.71 -27.61
N LEU A 12 23.74 -25.22 -27.08
CA LEU A 12 24.13 -24.97 -25.69
C LEU A 12 24.39 -23.49 -25.42
N GLY A 13 25.04 -22.78 -26.35
CA GLY A 13 25.28 -21.34 -26.25
C GLY A 13 23.98 -20.53 -26.19
N ILE A 14 23.01 -20.83 -27.07
CA ILE A 14 21.70 -20.17 -27.06
C ILE A 14 20.95 -20.44 -25.75
N PHE A 15 21.01 -21.67 -25.25
CA PHE A 15 20.36 -22.03 -23.99
C PHE A 15 20.94 -21.28 -22.78
N LEU A 16 22.27 -21.12 -22.72
CA LEU A 16 22.93 -20.33 -21.68
C LEU A 16 22.56 -18.84 -21.76
N ILE A 17 22.43 -18.28 -22.96
CA ILE A 17 21.97 -16.90 -23.15
C ILE A 17 20.53 -16.75 -22.66
N LEU A 18 19.64 -17.71 -22.96
CA LEU A 18 18.26 -17.67 -22.45
C LEU A 18 18.20 -17.75 -20.92
N ILE A 19 19.01 -18.60 -20.28
CA ILE A 19 19.10 -18.64 -18.81
C ILE A 19 19.59 -17.30 -18.27
N MET A 20 20.65 -16.72 -18.85
CA MET A 20 21.16 -15.41 -18.45
C MET A 20 20.11 -14.30 -18.60
N LEU A 21 19.29 -14.35 -19.66
CA LEU A 21 18.19 -13.41 -19.84
C LEU A 21 17.06 -13.61 -18.81
N VAL A 22 16.71 -14.85 -18.47
CA VAL A 22 15.68 -15.14 -17.44
C VAL A 22 16.18 -14.74 -16.05
N VAL A 23 17.42 -15.07 -15.71
CA VAL A 23 18.05 -14.70 -14.44
C VAL A 23 18.24 -13.19 -14.37
N GLY A 24 18.74 -12.56 -15.44
CA GLY A 24 18.88 -11.11 -15.52
C GLY A 24 17.54 -10.39 -15.43
N TYR A 25 16.50 -10.90 -16.11
CA TYR A 25 15.13 -10.40 -15.99
C TYR A 25 14.63 -10.52 -14.55
N LYS A 26 14.86 -11.66 -13.89
CA LYS A 26 14.53 -11.82 -12.47
C LYS A 26 15.32 -10.86 -11.59
N LEU A 27 16.62 -10.67 -11.78
CA LEU A 27 17.39 -9.72 -10.95
C LEU A 27 17.02 -8.25 -11.19
N VAL A 28 16.62 -7.87 -12.40
CA VAL A 28 16.24 -6.49 -12.75
C VAL A 28 14.78 -6.19 -12.38
N PHE A 29 13.87 -7.15 -12.54
CA PHE A 29 12.43 -6.94 -12.37
C PHE A 29 11.81 -7.64 -11.15
N ASP A 30 12.56 -8.51 -10.47
CA ASP A 30 12.21 -9.17 -9.22
C ASP A 30 13.32 -8.85 -8.19
N PRO A 31 13.39 -7.59 -7.69
CA PRO A 31 14.35 -7.26 -6.67
C PRO A 31 14.00 -8.08 -5.44
N TYR A 32 14.77 -9.14 -5.18
CA TYR A 32 14.88 -9.69 -3.84
C TYR A 32 15.35 -8.54 -2.95
N ARG A 33 14.38 -7.86 -2.35
CA ARG A 33 14.61 -6.71 -1.48
C ARG A 33 14.89 -7.31 -0.11
N PRO A 34 16.14 -7.30 0.39
CA PRO A 34 16.37 -7.61 1.79
C PRO A 34 15.48 -6.67 2.60
N GLU A 35 14.79 -7.22 3.60
CA GLU A 35 13.98 -6.44 4.53
C GLU A 35 14.82 -5.25 5.00
N SER A 36 14.39 -4.06 4.61
CA SER A 36 15.02 -2.82 5.02
C SER A 36 15.09 -2.83 6.55
N PRO A 37 16.23 -2.49 7.19
CA PRO A 37 16.31 -2.35 8.64
C PRO A 37 15.31 -1.33 9.20
N ASN A 38 14.72 -0.51 8.33
CA ASN A 38 13.72 0.51 8.65
C ASN A 38 12.32 0.10 8.17
N SER A 39 12.11 -1.17 7.82
CA SER A 39 10.81 -1.66 7.42
C SER A 39 9.90 -1.64 8.65
N CYS A 40 8.86 -0.81 8.63
CA CYS A 40 7.85 -0.73 9.70
C CYS A 40 6.95 -1.97 9.76
N TRP A 41 7.36 -3.06 9.09
CA TRP A 41 6.74 -4.38 9.12
C TRP A 41 7.18 -5.13 10.37
N SER A 42 6.88 -4.55 11.54
CA SER A 42 6.87 -5.35 12.75
C SER A 42 5.59 -6.16 12.73
N HIS A 43 5.67 -7.41 12.26
CA HIS A 43 4.71 -8.41 12.67
C HIS A 43 4.79 -8.47 14.19
N LYS A 44 3.75 -7.98 14.87
CA LYS A 44 3.55 -8.37 16.27
C LYS A 44 3.29 -9.87 16.20
N SER A 45 4.26 -10.69 16.61
CA SER A 45 4.15 -12.14 16.58
C SER A 45 3.01 -12.58 17.49
N ALA A 46 1.78 -12.59 16.97
CA ALA A 46 0.63 -13.18 17.60
C ALA A 46 0.71 -14.68 17.34
N GLU A 47 1.50 -15.36 18.17
CA GLU A 47 1.30 -16.77 18.44
C GLU A 47 -0.04 -16.87 19.18
N LEU A 48 -1.15 -17.03 18.44
CA LEU A 48 -2.41 -17.51 18.99
C LEU A 48 -3.32 -18.09 17.89
N ASP A 49 -3.42 -19.40 17.94
CA ASP A 49 -4.52 -20.28 17.56
C ASP A 49 -5.86 -19.57 17.25
N SER A 50 -6.36 -19.67 16.01
CA SER A 50 -7.75 -20.08 15.74
C SER A 50 -8.12 -19.99 14.26
N LYS A 51 -8.81 -21.03 13.79
CA LYS A 51 -9.64 -21.00 12.58
C LYS A 51 -10.69 -19.89 12.70
N GLN A 52 -10.46 -18.73 12.10
CA GLN A 52 -11.51 -17.78 11.77
C GLN A 52 -11.42 -17.46 10.27
N ASN A 53 -12.58 -17.54 9.60
CA ASN A 53 -12.74 -17.24 8.19
C ASN A 53 -11.99 -15.94 7.84
N GLU A 54 -11.01 -16.02 6.94
CA GLU A 54 -10.34 -14.83 6.44
C GLU A 54 -11.41 -13.84 5.94
N PRO A 55 -11.45 -12.60 6.46
CA PRO A 55 -12.36 -11.61 5.94
C PRO A 55 -12.04 -11.42 4.45
N SER A 56 -13.02 -11.64 3.58
CA SER A 56 -12.88 -11.31 2.17
C SER A 56 -13.18 -9.84 1.95
N ILE A 57 -12.40 -9.21 1.08
CA ILE A 57 -12.56 -7.81 0.65
C ILE A 57 -13.99 -7.52 0.17
N ASP A 58 -14.66 -8.54 -0.37
CA ASP A 58 -16.02 -8.46 -0.93
C ASP A 58 -17.10 -8.17 0.12
N ASN A 59 -16.79 -8.29 1.42
CA ASN A 59 -17.74 -8.11 2.52
C ASN A 59 -17.59 -6.79 3.29
N ILE A 60 -16.67 -5.89 2.89
CA ILE A 60 -16.49 -4.60 3.58
C ILE A 60 -17.45 -3.57 2.99
N SER A 61 -18.50 -3.22 3.74
CA SER A 61 -19.38 -2.09 3.41
C SER A 61 -18.81 -0.77 3.91
N TYR A 62 -19.01 0.30 3.14
CA TYR A 62 -18.66 1.67 3.55
C TYR A 62 -19.60 2.22 4.63
N ASP A 63 -20.86 1.76 4.68
CA ASP A 63 -21.95 2.34 5.50
C ASP A 63 -21.89 2.00 7.00
N VAL A 64 -20.70 1.87 7.58
CA VAL A 64 -20.56 1.60 9.02
C VAL A 64 -20.82 2.88 9.81
N PRO A 65 -21.89 2.98 10.63
CA PRO A 65 -22.14 4.16 11.45
C PRO A 65 -21.02 4.31 12.50
N MET A 66 -20.38 5.48 12.53
CA MET A 66 -19.23 5.73 13.40
C MET A 66 -19.26 7.15 13.98
N GLN A 67 -19.00 7.27 15.29
CA GLN A 67 -18.95 8.55 16.02
C GLN A 67 -17.59 9.21 15.82
N THR A 68 -17.57 10.55 15.69
CA THR A 68 -16.39 11.33 15.29
C THR A 68 -15.18 11.15 16.22
N GLY A 69 -15.38 11.06 17.54
CA GLY A 69 -14.28 10.80 18.49
C GLY A 69 -13.76 9.36 18.46
N GLN A 70 -14.65 8.37 18.36
CA GLN A 70 -14.26 6.95 18.28
C GLN A 70 -13.54 6.62 16.97
N THR A 71 -13.84 7.38 15.91
CA THR A 71 -13.22 7.24 14.58
C THR A 71 -11.76 7.67 14.64
N HIS A 72 -11.49 8.84 15.22
CA HIS A 72 -10.14 9.34 15.43
C HIS A 72 -9.28 8.37 16.27
N ASP A 73 -9.80 7.94 17.42
CA ASP A 73 -9.08 7.01 18.31
C ASP A 73 -8.75 5.68 17.60
N TYR A 74 -9.69 5.17 16.80
CA TYR A 74 -9.46 3.97 16.00
C TYR A 74 -8.32 4.17 14.99
N ILE A 75 -8.31 5.30 14.28
CA ILE A 75 -7.25 5.61 13.30
C ILE A 75 -5.89 5.65 13.99
N MET A 76 -5.78 6.37 15.11
CA MET A 76 -4.54 6.49 15.87
C MET A 76 -4.05 5.14 16.41
N ALA A 77 -4.96 4.27 16.84
CA ALA A 77 -4.63 2.92 17.33
C ALA A 77 -4.24 1.92 16.23
N ASN A 78 -4.61 2.18 14.97
CA ASN A 78 -4.46 1.21 13.86
C ASN A 78 -3.55 1.71 12.73
N THR A 79 -2.82 2.79 12.95
CA THR A 79 -1.88 3.34 11.97
C THR A 79 -0.58 3.77 12.65
N PHE A 80 0.50 3.81 11.88
CA PHE A 80 1.72 4.54 12.27
C PHE A 80 1.69 5.92 11.63
N GLN A 81 2.18 6.95 12.32
CA GLN A 81 2.32 8.29 11.76
C GLN A 81 3.80 8.70 11.73
N LYS A 82 4.25 9.32 10.64
CA LYS A 82 5.56 9.99 10.63
C LYS A 82 5.56 11.16 11.61
N GLN A 83 6.73 11.49 12.16
CA GLN A 83 6.92 12.48 13.23
C GLN A 83 6.30 13.87 13.00
N PHE A 84 6.07 14.27 11.74
CA PHE A 84 5.56 15.61 11.38
C PHE A 84 4.09 15.61 10.92
N VAL A 85 3.45 14.44 10.88
CA VAL A 85 2.07 14.29 10.43
C VAL A 85 1.12 14.83 11.51
N ARG A 86 0.25 15.77 11.15
CA ARG A 86 -0.83 16.23 12.03
C ARG A 86 -2.13 15.56 11.62
N MET A 87 -2.81 14.96 12.59
CA MET A 87 -4.03 14.17 12.38
C MET A 87 -5.31 14.97 12.62
N GLU A 88 -5.25 16.29 12.49
CA GLU A 88 -6.42 17.17 12.50
C GLU A 88 -7.15 17.06 11.15
N LEU A 89 -7.98 16.02 11.01
CA LEU A 89 -8.66 15.66 9.77
C LEU A 89 -10.12 16.12 9.76
N ASP A 90 -10.64 16.30 8.55
CA ASP A 90 -12.08 16.46 8.33
C ASP A 90 -12.83 15.18 8.79
N PRO A 91 -13.95 15.30 9.52
CA PRO A 91 -14.75 14.17 9.97
C PRO A 91 -15.14 13.16 8.88
N GLU A 92 -15.45 13.63 7.67
CA GLU A 92 -15.79 12.73 6.56
C GLU A 92 -14.54 12.02 6.03
N LEU A 93 -13.38 12.69 6.02
CA LEU A 93 -12.13 12.04 5.70
C LEU A 93 -11.77 10.93 6.70
N GLU A 94 -12.02 11.14 7.99
CA GLU A 94 -11.78 10.12 9.01
C GLU A 94 -12.62 8.85 8.76
N LYS A 95 -13.90 8.99 8.40
CA LYS A 95 -14.75 7.85 8.03
C LYS A 95 -14.17 7.08 6.84
N GLY A 96 -13.76 7.80 5.79
CA GLY A 96 -13.09 7.22 4.64
C GLY A 96 -11.78 6.51 5.04
N LEU A 97 -10.98 7.13 5.90
CA LEU A 97 -9.70 6.57 6.34
C LEU A 97 -9.90 5.28 7.15
N VAL A 98 -10.92 5.19 7.99
CA VAL A 98 -11.26 3.91 8.67
C VAL A 98 -11.56 2.81 7.67
N PHE A 99 -12.35 3.11 6.63
CA PHE A 99 -12.62 2.13 5.59
C PHE A 99 -11.34 1.67 4.89
N VAL A 100 -10.43 2.61 4.58
CA VAL A 100 -9.12 2.28 4.01
C VAL A 100 -8.32 1.38 4.94
N ILE A 101 -8.20 1.71 6.23
CA ILE A 101 -7.48 0.90 7.22
C ILE A 101 -8.04 -0.53 7.28
N LYS A 102 -9.37 -0.68 7.33
CA LYS A 102 -10.03 -1.98 7.30
C LYS A 102 -9.69 -2.75 6.03
N ALA A 103 -9.74 -2.10 4.87
CA ALA A 103 -9.39 -2.72 3.60
C ALA A 103 -7.92 -3.20 3.56
N PHE A 104 -6.98 -2.42 4.12
CA PHE A 104 -5.60 -2.86 4.30
C PHE A 104 -5.50 -4.09 5.21
N LYS A 105 -6.17 -4.08 6.36
CA LYS A 105 -6.20 -5.22 7.29
C LYS A 105 -6.79 -6.49 6.66
N THR A 106 -7.75 -6.33 5.75
CA THR A 106 -8.30 -7.46 5.00
C THR A 106 -7.33 -8.04 3.98
N VAL A 107 -6.49 -7.21 3.34
CA VAL A 107 -5.49 -7.68 2.36
C VAL A 107 -4.24 -8.24 3.03
N PHE A 108 -3.78 -7.60 4.11
CA PHE A 108 -2.47 -7.85 4.71
C PHE A 108 -2.51 -8.50 6.10
N GLY A 109 -3.71 -8.74 6.64
CA GLY A 109 -3.92 -9.36 7.96
C GLY A 109 -4.37 -8.34 9.02
N GLN A 110 -5.09 -8.82 10.05
CA GLN A 110 -5.70 -7.95 11.06
C GLN A 110 -4.69 -7.13 11.88
N ASP A 111 -3.47 -7.65 12.06
CA ASP A 111 -2.40 -6.97 12.77
C ASP A 111 -1.70 -5.89 11.94
N PHE A 112 -2.00 -5.80 10.63
CA PHE A 112 -1.41 -4.81 9.76
C PHE A 112 -1.87 -3.39 10.15
N SER A 113 -0.90 -2.47 10.20
CA SER A 113 -1.12 -1.05 10.50
C SER A 113 -0.46 -0.21 9.40
N PRO A 114 -1.23 0.44 8.51
CA PRO A 114 -0.66 1.27 7.47
C PRO A 114 0.06 2.51 8.04
N THR A 115 1.10 2.96 7.35
CA THR A 115 1.85 4.17 7.74
C THR A 115 1.31 5.39 7.01
N ILE A 116 0.83 6.37 7.77
CA ILE A 116 0.48 7.70 7.29
C ILE A 116 1.75 8.52 7.12
N THR A 117 1.95 8.98 5.89
CA THR A 117 3.15 9.71 5.46
C THR A 117 2.93 11.21 5.33
N SER A 118 1.69 11.63 5.07
CA SER A 118 1.24 13.03 5.04
C SER A 118 -0.25 13.08 5.37
N ALA A 119 -0.72 14.18 5.98
CA ALA A 119 -2.12 14.37 6.37
C ALA A 119 -2.45 15.86 6.40
N HIS A 120 -2.80 16.43 7.56
CA HIS A 120 -2.96 17.87 7.69
C HIS A 120 -1.59 18.55 7.77
N ASP A 121 -1.22 19.21 6.69
CA ASP A 121 0.09 19.85 6.54
C ASP A 121 -0.01 21.37 6.66
N SER A 122 0.92 21.95 7.42
CA SER A 122 1.08 23.41 7.51
C SER A 122 1.67 24.01 6.23
N PHE A 123 1.38 25.29 5.99
CA PHE A 123 1.54 26.13 4.78
C PHE A 123 2.79 26.01 3.86
N ASN A 124 3.81 25.20 4.17
CA ASN A 124 5.11 25.16 3.48
C ASN A 124 5.44 23.88 2.68
N THR A 125 4.65 22.80 2.78
CA THR A 125 5.00 21.50 2.13
C THR A 125 4.17 21.18 0.88
N HIS A 126 3.03 21.85 0.67
CA HIS A 126 2.15 21.62 -0.47
C HIS A 126 1.58 22.91 -1.05
N ASP A 127 1.12 22.87 -2.31
CA ASP A 127 0.48 23.99 -3.02
C ASP A 127 -0.62 24.67 -2.20
N LYS A 128 -0.83 25.97 -2.43
CA LYS A 128 -1.81 26.81 -1.72
C LYS A 128 -3.23 26.23 -1.69
N TRP A 129 -3.56 25.41 -2.68
CA TRP A 129 -4.87 24.80 -2.88
C TRP A 129 -4.91 23.32 -2.54
N SER A 130 -3.83 22.79 -1.94
CA SER A 130 -3.76 21.36 -1.59
C SER A 130 -4.82 21.00 -0.56
N PRO A 131 -5.58 19.91 -0.77
CA PRO A 131 -6.53 19.38 0.21
C PRO A 131 -5.89 19.04 1.56
N HIS A 132 -4.59 18.71 1.59
CA HIS A 132 -3.81 18.49 2.81
C HIS A 132 -3.80 19.71 3.74
N ARG A 133 -3.89 20.94 3.21
CA ARG A 133 -3.94 22.16 4.03
C ARG A 133 -5.22 22.31 4.84
N TRP A 134 -6.25 21.55 4.49
CA TRP A 134 -7.58 21.66 5.08
C TRP A 134 -7.95 20.39 5.86
N GLY A 135 -6.99 19.50 6.12
CA GLY A 135 -7.28 18.19 6.72
C GLY A 135 -8.17 17.30 5.84
N ARG A 136 -8.23 17.56 4.53
CA ARG A 136 -9.10 16.84 3.57
C ARG A 136 -8.37 15.81 2.72
N ALA A 137 -7.10 15.56 2.97
CA ALA A 137 -6.36 14.46 2.35
C ALA A 137 -5.34 13.81 3.28
N VAL A 138 -5.07 12.54 3.01
CA VAL A 138 -4.11 11.68 3.72
C VAL A 138 -3.36 10.83 2.71
N ASP A 139 -2.04 10.72 2.88
CA ASP A 139 -1.15 9.88 2.08
C ASP A 139 -0.66 8.69 2.89
N ILE A 140 -0.95 7.48 2.41
CA ILE A 140 -0.56 6.22 3.05
C ILE A 140 0.58 5.58 2.25
N GLY A 141 1.71 5.31 2.91
CA GLY A 141 2.89 4.76 2.27
C GLY A 141 2.64 3.38 1.66
N LEU A 142 3.07 3.19 0.40
CA LEU A 142 2.95 1.91 -0.31
C LEU A 142 4.30 1.32 -0.72
N ALA A 143 5.40 2.09 -0.62
CA ALA A 143 6.71 1.73 -1.17
C ALA A 143 7.16 0.29 -0.80
N ASP A 144 6.93 -0.11 0.45
CA ASP A 144 7.41 -1.38 0.99
C ASP A 144 6.40 -2.53 0.90
N LEU A 145 5.25 -2.33 0.25
CA LEU A 145 4.28 -3.40 0.04
C LEU A 145 4.60 -4.27 -1.20
N PRO A 146 4.11 -5.50 -1.28
CA PRO A 146 4.13 -6.29 -2.52
C PRO A 146 3.28 -5.66 -3.64
N LEU A 147 3.81 -5.60 -4.86
CA LEU A 147 3.17 -4.90 -6.00
C LEU A 147 1.77 -5.41 -6.35
N LYS A 148 1.56 -6.74 -6.30
CA LYS A 148 0.27 -7.35 -6.63
C LYS A 148 -0.80 -6.91 -5.63
N GLU A 149 -0.44 -6.79 -4.37
CA GLU A 149 -1.30 -6.44 -3.25
C GLU A 149 -1.57 -4.92 -3.25
N LYS A 150 -0.58 -4.08 -3.59
CA LYS A 150 -0.79 -2.64 -3.91
C LYS A 150 -1.85 -2.46 -5.00
N ARG A 151 -1.71 -3.18 -6.11
CA ARG A 151 -2.67 -3.14 -7.23
C ARG A 151 -4.06 -3.57 -6.79
N ARG A 152 -4.14 -4.64 -5.99
CA ARG A 152 -5.40 -5.16 -5.47
C ARG A 152 -6.11 -4.15 -4.58
N ILE A 153 -5.43 -3.59 -3.57
CA ILE A 153 -6.03 -2.62 -2.65
C ILE A 153 -6.43 -1.33 -3.35
N VAL A 154 -5.57 -0.77 -4.23
CA VAL A 154 -5.89 0.45 -4.98
C VAL A 154 -7.11 0.25 -5.88
N LYS A 155 -7.18 -0.88 -6.59
CA LYS A 155 -8.31 -1.21 -7.47
C LYS A 155 -9.60 -1.36 -6.66
N PHE A 156 -9.54 -2.04 -5.52
CA PHE A 156 -10.68 -2.22 -4.63
C PHE A 156 -11.19 -0.87 -4.11
N LEU A 157 -10.32 -0.05 -3.52
CA LEU A 157 -10.70 1.24 -2.96
C LEU A 157 -11.32 2.16 -4.02
N LYS A 158 -10.77 2.18 -5.25
CA LYS A 158 -11.35 2.94 -6.37
C LYS A 158 -12.73 2.47 -6.81
N ALA A 159 -13.04 1.19 -6.62
CA ALA A 159 -14.32 0.60 -7.02
C ALA A 159 -15.40 0.73 -5.94
N THR A 160 -15.01 0.79 -4.67
CA THR A 160 -15.95 0.72 -3.54
C THR A 160 -16.14 2.05 -2.82
N MET A 161 -15.14 2.93 -2.83
CA MET A 161 -15.28 4.23 -2.18
C MET A 161 -16.34 5.08 -2.87
N PRO A 162 -17.14 5.84 -2.09
CA PRO A 162 -18.07 6.82 -2.65
C PRO A 162 -17.37 7.81 -3.57
N ASP A 163 -18.09 8.32 -4.55
CA ASP A 163 -17.56 9.25 -5.55
C ASP A 163 -17.05 10.56 -4.92
N TYR A 164 -17.61 11.02 -3.81
CA TYR A 164 -17.08 12.18 -3.08
C TYR A 164 -15.71 11.93 -2.42
N PHE A 165 -15.10 10.76 -2.57
CA PHE A 165 -13.66 10.56 -2.35
C PHE A 165 -12.87 10.50 -3.66
N THR A 166 -11.63 10.94 -3.60
CA THR A 166 -10.63 10.72 -4.64
C THR A 166 -9.56 9.77 -4.11
N ILE A 167 -9.34 8.68 -4.84
CA ILE A 167 -8.30 7.69 -4.56
C ILE A 167 -7.26 7.73 -5.68
N ARG A 168 -6.00 8.03 -5.36
CA ARG A 168 -4.89 8.01 -6.32
C ARG A 168 -3.74 7.17 -5.79
N TRP A 169 -3.03 6.56 -6.72
CA TRP A 169 -1.77 5.88 -6.44
C TRP A 169 -0.67 6.70 -7.09
N GLU A 170 0.00 7.49 -6.27
CA GLU A 170 0.96 8.50 -6.68
C GLU A 170 2.39 8.00 -6.47
N ASN A 171 3.34 8.56 -7.23
CA ASN A 171 4.77 8.23 -7.13
C ASN A 171 5.08 6.72 -7.26
N GLN A 172 4.41 6.04 -8.20
CA GLN A 172 4.54 4.58 -8.38
C GLN A 172 6.00 4.15 -8.62
N GLY A 173 6.44 3.13 -7.88
CA GLY A 173 7.77 2.53 -8.06
C GLY A 173 8.96 3.31 -7.48
N ILE A 174 8.74 4.43 -6.77
CA ILE A 174 9.80 5.18 -6.07
C ILE A 174 9.58 5.20 -4.55
N GLN A 175 10.55 5.72 -3.78
CA GLN A 175 10.49 5.70 -2.31
C GLN A 175 9.33 6.52 -1.72
N THR A 176 8.84 7.52 -2.46
CA THR A 176 7.71 8.37 -2.06
C THR A 176 6.36 7.85 -2.54
N GLU A 177 6.29 6.59 -2.97
CA GLU A 177 5.07 5.92 -3.41
C GLU A 177 4.02 5.86 -2.29
N HIS A 178 2.83 6.37 -2.56
CA HIS A 178 1.73 6.41 -1.60
C HIS A 178 0.35 6.31 -2.25
N LEU A 179 -0.63 5.92 -1.44
CA LEU A 179 -2.05 6.02 -1.72
C LEU A 179 -2.53 7.38 -1.20
N HIS A 180 -2.97 8.25 -2.09
CA HIS A 180 -3.62 9.50 -1.75
C HIS A 180 -5.12 9.29 -1.61
N LEU A 181 -5.66 9.56 -0.43
CA LEU A 181 -7.08 9.60 -0.12
C LEU A 181 -7.49 11.05 0.11
N GLN A 182 -8.49 11.53 -0.63
CA GLN A 182 -9.00 12.89 -0.49
C GLN A 182 -10.52 12.92 -0.39
N TYR A 183 -11.06 13.72 0.53
CA TYR A 183 -12.48 14.09 0.57
C TYR A 183 -12.75 15.29 -0.36
N ARG A 184 -13.67 15.12 -1.31
CA ARG A 184 -14.14 16.16 -2.25
C ARG A 184 -15.39 16.80 -1.68
N GLN A 185 -15.22 18.01 -1.18
CA GLN A 185 -16.32 18.89 -0.79
C GLN A 185 -16.82 19.67 -2.01
#